data_AF-A0A2I7LC96-F1
#
_entry.id   AF-A0A2I7LC96-F1
#
_cell.length_a   1.000
_cell.length_b   1.000
_cell.length_c   1.000
_cell.angle_alpha   90.00
_cell.angle_beta   90.00
_cell.angle_gamma   90.00
#
_symmetry.space_group_name_H-M   'P 1'
#
loop_
_entity.id
_entity.type
_entity.pdbx_description
1 polymer ?
#
loop_
_entity_poly.entity_id
_entity_poly.type
_entity_poly.pdbx_seq_one_letter_code
_entity_poly.pdbx_strand_id
1 'polypeptide(L)'
;MGFFADRSGLETFAGQSPVDVAKPMVAIIFIWSGAAIAGNLIAAPAKFQAPSLTLPVALDVGRMQFQWLGVAEAVCAFLVLALLLASKRMASWQLVAVFAAFALQRLWILPVLDERTLAIIAGQPVKESSLHLVYIAAEVVKAACLVWAGSQAMRPLSARSRA
;
A
#
# COMPACT_ATOMS: atom_id res chain seq x y z
N MET A 1 -53.70 34.76 -0.02
CA MET A 1 -52.87 35.29 1.09
C MET A 1 -51.82 34.24 1.41
N GLY A 2 -50.54 34.61 1.31
CA GLY A 2 -49.43 33.72 0.95
C GLY A 2 -48.93 32.78 2.04
N PHE A 3 -48.82 31.50 1.69
CA PHE A 3 -48.05 30.49 2.41
C PHE A 3 -46.60 30.58 1.93
N PHE A 4 -45.81 31.45 2.57
CA PHE A 4 -44.36 31.53 2.35
C PHE A 4 -43.72 30.27 2.94
N ALA A 5 -43.39 29.31 2.06
CA ALA A 5 -42.52 28.20 2.42
C ALA A 5 -41.12 28.77 2.70
N ASP A 6 -40.73 28.70 3.97
CA ASP A 6 -39.40 29.03 4.47
C ASP A 6 -38.33 28.18 3.75
N ARG A 7 -37.61 28.80 2.81
CA ARG A 7 -36.51 28.17 2.06
C ARG A 7 -35.21 28.10 2.85
N SER A 8 -35.15 28.69 4.05
CA SER A 8 -33.90 28.79 4.83
C SER A 8 -33.38 27.44 5.33
N GLY A 9 -34.26 26.44 5.51
CA GLY A 9 -33.87 25.11 5.95
C GLY A 9 -33.19 24.23 4.90
N LEU A 10 -33.32 24.55 3.60
CA LEU A 10 -32.76 23.74 2.51
C LEU A 10 -31.29 24.09 2.18
N GLU A 11 -30.83 25.29 2.55
CA GLU A 11 -29.45 25.72 2.32
C GLU A 11 -28.47 25.19 3.38
N THR A 12 -28.96 24.86 4.57
CA THR A 12 -28.14 24.35 5.69
C THR A 12 -27.51 22.98 5.40
N PHE A 13 -28.13 22.15 4.56
CA PHE A 13 -27.57 20.85 4.15
C PHE A 13 -26.69 20.92 2.89
N ALA A 14 -26.71 22.05 2.16
CA ALA A 14 -25.88 22.26 0.98
C ALA A 14 -24.43 22.67 1.34
N GLY A 15 -24.15 22.91 2.62
CA GLY A 15 -22.86 23.40 3.13
C GLY A 15 -21.93 22.37 3.76
N GLN A 16 -22.27 21.06 3.78
CA GLN A 16 -21.27 20.05 4.15
C GLN A 16 -20.20 20.01 3.06
N SER A 17 -19.04 20.61 3.36
CA SER A 17 -17.87 20.51 2.51
C SER A 17 -17.65 19.04 2.16
N PRO A 18 -17.40 18.67 0.89
CA PRO A 18 -17.04 17.31 0.53
C PRO A 18 -15.97 16.84 1.51
N VAL A 19 -16.16 15.65 2.11
CA VAL A 19 -15.26 15.05 3.09
C VAL A 19 -13.82 15.38 2.69
N ASP A 20 -13.03 16.00 3.57
CA ASP A 20 -11.63 16.35 3.27
C ASP A 20 -10.81 15.07 3.15
N VAL A 21 -10.89 14.44 1.97
CA VAL A 21 -10.26 13.16 1.66
C VAL A 21 -8.74 13.28 1.53
N ALA A 22 -8.21 14.50 1.39
CA ALA A 22 -6.82 14.71 1.04
C ALA A 22 -5.89 14.37 2.22
N LYS A 23 -6.22 14.81 3.43
CA LYS A 23 -5.45 14.47 4.65
C LYS A 23 -5.40 12.97 4.94
N PRO A 24 -6.54 12.23 5.01
CA PRO A 24 -6.48 10.79 5.25
C PRO A 24 -5.79 10.05 4.11
N MET A 25 -5.99 10.46 2.85
CA MET A 25 -5.30 9.83 1.72
C MET A 25 -3.78 9.97 1.81
N VAL A 26 -3.27 11.17 2.15
CA VAL A 26 -1.83 11.39 2.37
C VAL A 26 -1.32 10.51 3.51
N ALA A 27 -2.03 10.47 4.64
CA ALA A 27 -1.65 9.64 5.79
C ALA A 27 -1.55 8.16 5.43
N ILE A 28 -2.57 7.62 4.73
CA ILE A 28 -2.59 6.21 4.32
C ILE A 28 -1.47 5.89 3.34
N ILE A 29 -1.18 6.78 2.37
CA ILE A 29 -0.08 6.57 1.41
C ILE A 29 1.26 6.47 2.14
N PHE A 30 1.52 7.32 3.13
CA PHE A 30 2.76 7.25 3.91
C PHE A 30 2.81 6.05 4.86
N ILE A 31 1.69 5.64 5.45
CA ILE A 31 1.61 4.40 6.24
C ILE A 31 1.95 3.20 5.35
N TRP A 32 1.37 3.14 4.14
CA TRP A 32 1.67 2.08 3.19
C TRP A 32 3.14 2.09 2.76
N SER A 33 3.68 3.28 2.47
CA SER A 33 5.10 3.44 2.14
C SER A 33 6.00 2.95 3.27
N GLY A 34 5.70 3.32 4.51
CA GLY A 34 6.47 2.91 5.68
C GLY A 34 6.40 1.40 5.89
N ALA A 35 5.21 0.81 5.77
CA ALA A 35 5.02 -0.63 5.88
C ALA A 35 5.81 -1.40 4.79
N ALA A 36 5.76 -0.94 3.55
CA ALA A 36 6.50 -1.52 2.43
C ALA A 36 8.02 -1.49 2.66
N ILE A 37 8.58 -0.32 3.02
CA ILE A 37 10.02 -0.15 3.25
C ILE A 37 10.46 -0.97 4.47
N ALA A 38 9.78 -0.80 5.61
CA ALA A 38 10.16 -1.48 6.85
C ALA A 38 9.98 -3.00 6.75
N GLY A 39 8.88 -3.46 6.16
CA GLY A 39 8.54 -4.88 6.09
C GLY A 39 9.32 -5.62 5.01
N ASN A 40 9.31 -5.11 3.77
CA ASN A 40 9.85 -5.83 2.62
C ASN A 40 11.34 -5.58 2.38
N LEU A 41 11.86 -4.38 2.68
CA LEU A 41 13.25 -4.01 2.38
C LEU A 41 14.18 -4.10 3.60
N ILE A 42 13.66 -3.89 4.82
CA ILE A 42 14.47 -3.93 6.05
C ILE A 42 14.28 -5.24 6.82
N ALA A 43 13.05 -5.54 7.25
CA ALA A 43 12.77 -6.70 8.10
C ALA A 43 12.99 -8.03 7.36
N ALA A 44 12.65 -8.08 6.07
CA ALA A 44 12.85 -9.28 5.25
C ALA A 44 14.31 -9.75 5.20
N PRO A 45 15.31 -8.94 4.82
CA PRO A 45 16.72 -9.36 4.86
C PRO A 45 17.29 -9.50 6.28
N ALA A 46 16.87 -8.65 7.23
CA ALA A 46 17.44 -8.65 8.57
C ALA A 46 17.28 -10.01 9.29
N LYS A 47 16.16 -10.71 9.11
CA LYS A 47 15.94 -12.02 9.75
C LYS A 47 16.91 -13.11 9.28
N PHE A 48 17.43 -13.01 8.04
CA PHE A 48 18.41 -13.96 7.52
C PHE A 48 19.83 -13.69 8.02
N GLN A 49 20.04 -12.57 8.71
CA GLN A 49 21.31 -12.21 9.34
C GLN A 49 21.35 -12.63 10.82
N ALA A 50 20.24 -13.14 11.37
CA ALA A 50 20.18 -13.61 12.75
C ALA A 50 20.91 -14.96 12.88
N PRO A 51 22.03 -15.05 13.61
CA PRO A 51 22.87 -16.26 13.67
C PRO A 51 22.20 -17.44 14.38
N SER A 52 21.16 -17.17 15.18
CA SER A 52 20.38 -18.20 15.87
C SER A 52 19.32 -18.87 14.99
N LEU A 53 19.01 -18.30 13.81
CA LEU A 53 17.99 -18.83 12.92
C LEU A 53 18.60 -19.73 11.84
N THR A 54 18.09 -20.96 11.73
CA THR A 54 18.38 -21.79 10.56
C THR A 54 17.59 -21.28 9.35
N LEU A 55 18.06 -21.56 8.15
CA LEU A 55 17.39 -21.12 6.92
C LEU A 55 15.89 -21.54 6.85
N PRO A 56 15.51 -22.81 7.12
CA PRO A 56 14.10 -23.19 7.10
C PRO A 56 13.24 -22.41 8.11
N VAL A 57 13.77 -22.13 9.30
CA VAL A 57 13.06 -21.34 10.32
C VAL A 57 12.90 -19.89 9.87
N ALA A 58 13.96 -19.27 9.33
CA ALA A 58 13.90 -17.91 8.81
C ALA A 58 12.91 -17.79 7.63
N LEU A 59 12.85 -18.80 6.77
CA LEU A 59 11.90 -18.89 5.67
C LEU A 59 10.45 -19.00 6.17
N ASP A 60 10.16 -19.86 7.14
CA ASP A 60 8.82 -20.03 7.70
C ASP A 60 8.30 -18.72 8.35
N VAL A 61 9.13 -18.07 9.17
CA VAL A 61 8.86 -16.73 9.70
C VAL A 61 8.65 -15.71 8.57
N GLY A 62 9.44 -15.83 7.50
CA GLY A 62 9.30 -15.04 6.28
C GLY A 62 7.90 -15.12 5.67
N ARG A 63 7.37 -16.33 5.50
CA ARG A 63 6.04 -16.57 4.90
C ARG A 63 4.94 -15.86 5.68
N MET A 64 4.93 -16.05 7.00
CA MET A 64 3.94 -15.39 7.87
C MET A 64 4.07 -13.87 7.82
N GLN A 65 5.29 -13.33 7.84
CA GLN A 65 5.50 -11.89 7.70
C GLN A 65 4.92 -11.35 6.39
N PHE A 66 5.23 -11.97 5.24
CA PHE A 66 4.72 -11.51 3.94
C PHE A 66 3.20 -11.67 3.81
N GLN A 67 2.60 -12.66 4.47
CA GLN A 67 1.16 -12.81 4.52
C GLN A 67 0.51 -11.63 5.24
N TRP A 68 0.91 -11.37 6.50
CA TRP A 68 0.32 -10.32 7.34
C TRP A 68 0.63 -8.91 6.82
N LEU A 69 1.85 -8.68 6.36
CA LEU A 69 2.21 -7.42 5.73
C LEU A 69 1.36 -7.17 4.48
N GLY A 70 1.14 -8.20 3.67
CA GLY A 70 0.28 -8.08 2.51
C GLY A 70 -1.19 -7.81 2.83
N VAL A 71 -1.69 -8.26 3.99
CA VAL A 71 -3.01 -7.86 4.50
C VAL A 71 -3.02 -6.36 4.84
N ALA A 72 -2.00 -5.87 5.56
CA ALA A 72 -1.88 -4.45 5.89
C ALA A 72 -1.77 -3.57 4.63
N GLU A 73 -0.99 -3.99 3.63
CA GLU A 73 -0.90 -3.33 2.33
C GLU A 73 -2.24 -3.38 1.58
N ALA A 74 -2.96 -4.51 1.58
CA ALA A 74 -4.28 -4.61 0.95
C ALA A 74 -5.31 -3.67 1.60
N VAL A 75 -5.28 -3.51 2.92
CA VAL A 75 -6.12 -2.54 3.63
C VAL A 75 -5.78 -1.12 3.18
N CYS A 76 -4.49 -0.76 3.10
CA CYS A 76 -4.08 0.55 2.60
C CYS A 76 -4.52 0.78 1.15
N ALA A 77 -4.34 -0.22 0.29
CA ALA A 77 -4.77 -0.21 -1.11
C ALA A 77 -6.27 0.04 -1.23
N PHE A 78 -7.08 -0.69 -0.45
CA PHE A 78 -8.52 -0.53 -0.40
C PHE A 78 -8.94 0.87 0.06
N LEU A 79 -8.34 1.38 1.13
CA LEU A 79 -8.67 2.70 1.66
C LEU A 79 -8.32 3.83 0.68
N VAL A 80 -7.15 3.75 0.02
CA VAL A 80 -6.76 4.72 -1.03
C VAL A 80 -7.76 4.67 -2.19
N LEU A 81 -8.14 3.46 -2.64
CA LEU A 81 -9.12 3.29 -3.72
C LEU A 81 -10.49 3.87 -3.32
N ALA A 82 -10.97 3.60 -2.11
CA ALA A 82 -12.24 4.12 -1.61
C ALA A 82 -12.24 5.66 -1.57
N LEU A 83 -11.14 6.29 -1.15
CA LEU A 83 -11.02 7.75 -1.12
C LEU A 83 -10.95 8.37 -2.53
N LEU A 84 -10.29 7.71 -3.49
CA LEU A 84 -10.29 8.14 -4.89
C LEU A 84 -11.72 8.11 -5.47
N LEU A 85 -12.47 7.04 -5.22
CA LEU A 85 -13.86 6.90 -5.66
C LEU A 85 -14.78 7.94 -5.00
N ALA A 86 -14.67 8.12 -3.68
CA ALA A 86 -15.47 9.08 -2.92
C ALA A 86 -15.24 10.54 -3.37
N SER A 87 -14.01 10.86 -3.76
CA SER A 87 -13.64 12.20 -4.25
C SER A 87 -13.80 12.38 -5.76
N LYS A 88 -14.23 11.34 -6.49
CA LYS A 88 -14.33 11.32 -7.96
C LYS A 88 -13.02 11.75 -8.64
N ARG A 89 -11.88 11.45 -8.01
CA ARG A 89 -10.56 11.88 -8.47
C ARG A 89 -9.91 10.74 -9.24
N MET A 90 -9.37 11.05 -10.42
CA MET A 90 -8.58 10.08 -11.18
C MET A 90 -7.29 9.75 -10.42
N ALA A 91 -6.92 8.47 -10.39
CA ALA A 91 -5.64 8.03 -9.84
C ALA A 91 -4.50 8.67 -10.65
N SER A 92 -3.47 9.17 -9.95
CA SER A 92 -2.24 9.58 -10.63
C SER A 92 -1.53 8.35 -11.20
N TRP A 93 -0.68 8.55 -12.20
CA TRP A 93 0.06 7.44 -12.81
C TRP A 93 0.93 6.69 -11.79
N GLN A 94 1.45 7.37 -10.76
CA GLN A 94 2.22 6.75 -9.67
C GLN A 94 1.34 5.78 -8.88
N LEU A 95 0.11 6.16 -8.53
CA LEU A 95 -0.81 5.28 -7.82
C LEU A 95 -1.22 4.09 -8.69
N VAL A 96 -1.43 4.31 -10.00
CA VAL A 96 -1.68 3.21 -10.95
C VAL A 96 -0.51 2.23 -10.95
N ALA A 97 0.73 2.72 -11.01
CA ALA A 97 1.93 1.88 -10.94
C ALA A 97 2.04 1.12 -9.61
N VAL A 98 1.69 1.76 -8.49
CA VAL A 98 1.64 1.11 -7.16
C VAL A 98 0.61 -0.03 -7.14
N PHE A 99 -0.62 0.20 -7.60
CA PHE A 99 -1.65 -0.84 -7.64
C PHE A 99 -1.25 -1.98 -8.57
N ALA A 100 -0.67 -1.68 -9.72
CA ALA A 100 -0.20 -2.69 -10.66
C ALA A 100 0.94 -3.53 -10.06
N ALA A 101 1.94 -2.90 -9.44
CA ALA A 101 3.04 -3.59 -8.77
C ALA A 101 2.54 -4.44 -7.60
N PHE A 102 1.64 -3.91 -6.76
CA PHE A 102 1.04 -4.65 -5.65
C PHE A 102 0.26 -5.88 -6.15
N ALA A 103 -0.58 -5.72 -7.18
CA ALA A 103 -1.32 -6.83 -7.77
C ALA A 103 -0.38 -7.89 -8.37
N LEU A 104 0.62 -7.48 -9.14
CA LEU A 104 1.65 -8.36 -9.70
C LEU A 104 2.36 -9.17 -8.61
N GLN A 105 2.74 -8.50 -7.52
CA GLN A 105 3.41 -9.14 -6.40
C GLN A 105 2.50 -10.15 -5.69
N ARG A 106 1.26 -9.79 -5.37
CA ARG A 106 0.34 -10.63 -4.59
C ARG A 106 -0.26 -11.79 -5.38
N LEU A 107 -0.57 -11.57 -6.66
CA LEU A 107 -1.29 -12.54 -7.46
C LEU A 107 -0.36 -13.51 -8.22
N TRP A 108 0.90 -13.13 -8.41
CA TRP A 108 1.83 -13.96 -9.18
C TRP A 108 3.15 -14.21 -8.48
N ILE A 109 3.90 -13.16 -8.13
CA ILE A 109 5.28 -13.33 -7.65
C ILE A 109 5.32 -14.07 -6.30
N LEU A 110 4.54 -13.62 -5.32
CA LEU A 110 4.56 -14.19 -3.98
C LEU A 110 4.03 -15.62 -3.91
N PRO A 111 2.93 -16.02 -4.59
CA PRO A 111 2.51 -17.41 -4.65
C PRO A 111 3.61 -18.36 -5.14
N VAL A 112 4.28 -17.99 -6.24
CA VAL A 112 5.38 -18.79 -6.81
C VAL A 112 6.59 -18.84 -5.87
N LEU A 113 6.90 -17.75 -5.18
CA LEU A 113 7.96 -17.74 -4.18
C LEU A 113 7.60 -18.56 -2.93
N ASP A 114 6.32 -18.61 -2.54
CA ASP A 114 5.85 -19.40 -1.39
C ASP A 114 5.99 -20.91 -1.65
N GLU A 115 5.59 -21.38 -2.83
CA GLU A 115 5.77 -22.78 -3.25
C GLU A 115 7.25 -23.20 -3.21
N ARG A 116 8.13 -22.34 -3.71
CA ARG A 116 9.58 -22.57 -3.67
C ARG A 116 10.11 -22.58 -2.24
N THR A 117 9.59 -21.70 -1.39
CA THR A 117 9.94 -21.64 0.03
C THR A 117 9.55 -22.92 0.75
N LEU A 118 8.34 -23.42 0.51
CA LEU A 118 7.85 -24.70 1.03
C LEU A 118 8.71 -25.88 0.57
N ALA A 119 9.12 -25.92 -0.70
CA ALA A 119 10.00 -26.96 -1.22
C ALA A 119 11.37 -26.95 -0.52
N ILE A 120 11.96 -25.77 -0.29
CA ILE A 120 13.23 -25.64 0.46
C ILE A 120 13.06 -26.11 1.91
N ILE A 121 11.96 -25.73 2.57
CA ILE A 121 11.66 -26.17 3.95
C ILE A 121 11.51 -27.70 4.01
N ALA A 122 10.94 -28.33 2.98
CA ALA A 122 10.80 -29.78 2.85
C ALA A 122 12.10 -30.49 2.44
N GLY A 123 13.22 -29.77 2.27
CA GLY A 123 14.51 -30.35 1.86
C GLY A 123 14.58 -30.77 0.39
N GLN A 124 13.66 -30.28 -0.45
CA GLN A 124 13.65 -30.58 -1.88
C GLN A 124 14.65 -29.70 -2.65
N PRO A 125 15.28 -30.22 -3.71
CA PRO A 125 16.13 -29.42 -4.57
C PRO A 125 15.28 -28.42 -5.39
N VAL A 126 15.62 -27.13 -5.30
CA VAL A 126 14.92 -26.07 -6.03
C VAL A 126 15.87 -25.44 -7.04
N LYS A 127 15.47 -25.38 -8.32
CA LYS A 127 16.25 -24.73 -9.38
C LYS A 127 16.41 -23.23 -9.11
N GLU A 128 17.56 -22.66 -9.42
CA GLU A 128 17.80 -21.22 -9.34
C GLU A 128 16.74 -20.41 -10.10
N SER A 129 16.34 -19.26 -9.55
CA SER A 129 15.36 -18.36 -10.14
C SER A 129 15.68 -16.91 -9.79
N SER A 130 15.61 -16.04 -10.79
CA SER A 130 15.75 -14.59 -10.62
C SER A 130 14.47 -13.90 -10.14
N LEU A 131 13.38 -14.64 -9.91
CA LEU A 131 12.08 -14.08 -9.53
C LEU A 131 12.15 -13.27 -8.22
N HIS A 132 13.07 -13.62 -7.32
CA HIS A 132 13.31 -12.84 -6.10
C HIS A 132 13.89 -11.45 -6.41
N LEU A 133 14.76 -11.31 -7.41
CA LEU A 133 15.27 -10.01 -7.86
C LEU A 133 14.16 -9.18 -8.52
N VAL A 134 13.26 -9.82 -9.27
CA VAL A 134 12.08 -9.17 -9.84
C VAL A 134 11.17 -8.63 -8.73
N TYR A 135 10.96 -9.41 -7.67
CA TYR A 135 10.22 -8.95 -6.48
C TYR A 135 10.85 -7.70 -5.87
N ILE A 136 12.16 -7.72 -5.62
CA ILE A 136 12.90 -6.59 -5.02
C ILE A 136 12.78 -5.34 -5.91
N ALA A 137 13.01 -5.48 -7.22
CA ALA A 137 12.89 -4.36 -8.15
C ALA A 137 11.47 -3.76 -8.16
N ALA A 138 10.44 -4.61 -8.21
CA ALA A 138 9.05 -4.17 -8.12
C ALA A 138 8.75 -3.46 -6.79
N GLU A 139 9.30 -3.95 -5.67
CA GLU A 139 9.11 -3.35 -4.35
C GLU A 139 9.75 -1.97 -4.25
N VAL A 140 10.97 -1.80 -4.76
CA VAL A 140 11.66 -0.50 -4.80
C VAL A 140 10.88 0.50 -5.63
N VAL A 141 10.40 0.09 -6.81
CA VAL A 141 9.58 0.95 -7.68
C VAL A 141 8.28 1.34 -6.99
N LYS A 142 7.58 0.38 -6.35
CA LYS A 142 6.34 0.64 -5.60
C LYS A 142 6.56 1.61 -4.44
N ALA A 143 7.61 1.40 -3.65
CA ALA A 143 7.95 2.27 -2.53
C ALA A 143 8.28 3.70 -3.01
N ALA A 144 9.09 3.84 -4.06
CA ALA A 144 9.41 5.15 -4.63
C ALA A 144 8.15 5.87 -5.16
N CYS A 145 7.25 5.15 -5.84
CA CYS A 145 5.99 5.69 -6.32
C CYS A 145 5.06 6.11 -5.18
N LEU A 146 4.99 5.35 -4.09
CA LEU A 146 4.22 5.71 -2.89
C LEU A 146 4.74 7.00 -2.24
N VAL A 147 6.05 7.10 -2.01
CA VAL A 147 6.67 8.32 -1.47
C VAL A 147 6.36 9.51 -2.37
N TRP A 148 6.55 9.36 -3.68
CA TRP A 148 6.30 10.44 -4.64
C TRP A 148 4.82 10.86 -4.66
N ALA A 149 3.90 9.90 -4.72
CA ALA A 149 2.46 10.17 -4.70
C ALA A 149 2.06 10.91 -3.40
N GLY A 150 2.57 10.47 -2.25
CA GLY A 150 2.33 11.10 -0.95
C GLY A 150 2.85 12.54 -0.90
N SER A 151 4.07 12.78 -1.36
CA SER A 151 4.67 14.12 -1.42
C SER A 151 3.88 15.07 -2.32
N GLN A 152 3.39 14.60 -3.48
CA GLN A 152 2.57 15.45 -4.36
C GLN A 152 1.21 15.74 -3.75
N ALA A 153 0.57 14.75 -3.13
CA ALA A 153 -0.72 14.93 -2.48
C ALA A 153 -0.65 15.86 -1.25
N MET A 154 0.52 16.02 -0.63
CA MET A 154 0.76 16.94 0.49
C MET A 154 0.86 18.42 0.07
N ARG A 155 1.35 18.73 -1.14
CA ARG A 155 1.62 20.13 -1.57
C ARG A 155 0.39 21.05 -1.46
N PRO A 156 -0.81 20.67 -1.95
CA PRO A 156 -2.00 21.53 -1.86
C PRO A 156 -2.48 21.75 -0.42
N LEU A 157 -2.27 20.78 0.48
CA LEU A 157 -2.65 20.89 1.89
C LEU A 157 -1.84 21.98 2.59
N SER A 158 -0.55 22.10 2.27
CA SER A 158 0.34 23.11 2.85
C SER A 158 0.05 24.54 2.38
N ALA A 159 -0.58 24.70 1.21
CA ALA A 159 -0.99 26.00 0.69
C ALA A 159 -2.29 26.46 1.36
N ARG A 160 -3.23 25.54 1.59
CA ARG A 160 -4.54 25.83 2.22
C ARG A 160 -4.45 26.17 3.71
N SER A 161 -3.40 25.72 4.43
CA SER A 161 -3.20 26.08 5.84
C SER A 161 -2.54 27.46 6.02
N ARG A 162 -2.02 28.06 4.95
CA ARG A 162 -1.31 29.35 4.97
C ARG A 162 -2.18 30.52 4.46
N ALA A 163 -3.34 30.22 3.89
CA ALA A 163 -4.36 31.18 3.45
C ALA A 163 -5.47 31.26 4.49
#